data_AF-A0A024TL88-F1
#
_entry.id   AF-A0A024TL88-F1
#
_cell.length_a   1.000
_cell.length_b   1.000
_cell.length_c   1.000
_cell.angle_alpha   90.00
_cell.angle_beta   90.00
_cell.angle_gamma   90.00
#
_symmetry.space_group_name_H-M   'P 1'
#
loop_
_entity.id
_entity.type
_entity.pdbx_description
1 polymer ?
#
loop_
_entity_poly.entity_id
_entity_poly.type
_entity_poly.pdbx_seq_one_letter_code
_entity_poly.pdbx_strand_id
1 'polypeptide(L)' 'MNVLAACDFDLNFTFVLSGWEGTAGDGKLYEDALRKGLRIDDNRFDILVAGFALTKTALTPYRGKSII' A
#
# COMPACT_ATOMS: atom_id res chain seq x y z
N MET A 1 5.24 -14.32 -6.52
CA MET A 1 6.05 -13.53 -5.57
C MET A 1 5.46 -12.13 -5.59
N ASN A 2 4.97 -11.66 -4.44
CA ASN A 2 4.45 -10.30 -4.34
C ASN A 2 5.46 -9.43 -3.59
N VAL A 3 5.54 -8.17 -4.01
CA VAL A 3 6.37 -7.14 -3.38
C VAL A 3 5.47 -5.93 -3.13
N LEU A 4 5.53 -5.40 -1.91
CA LEU A 4 4.94 -4.11 -1.56
C LEU A 4 6.08 -3.13 -1.32
N ALA A 5 6.01 -1.98 -1.97
CA ALA A 5 6.96 -0.90 -1.76
C ALA A 5 6.18 0.37 -1.44
N ALA A 6 6.58 1.06 -0.38
CA ALA A 6 6.11 2.40 -0.07
C ALA A 6 7.20 3.40 -0.45
N CYS A 7 6.79 4.57 -0.92
CA CYS A 7 7.69 5.66 -1.26
C CYS A 7 7.13 6.99 -0.78
N ASP A 8 8.00 7.97 -0.62
CA ASP A 8 7.61 9.35 -0.36
C ASP A 8 7.16 10.08 -1.65
N PHE A 9 6.81 11.36 -1.53
CA PHE A 9 6.37 12.17 -2.68
C PHE A 9 7.47 12.40 -3.72
N ASP A 10 8.74 12.23 -3.34
CA ASP A 10 9.90 12.33 -4.23
C ASP A 10 10.25 10.96 -4.86
N LEU A 11 9.40 9.95 -4.65
CA LEU A 11 9.54 8.57 -5.14
C LEU A 11 10.73 7.81 -4.56
N ASN A 12 11.28 8.25 -3.42
CA ASN A 12 12.28 7.47 -2.69
C ASN A 12 11.60 6.35 -1.93
N PHE A 13 12.11 5.12 -2.04
CA PHE A 13 11.59 4.00 -1.27
C PHE A 13 11.86 4.20 0.22
N THR A 14 10.80 4.19 1.02
CA THR A 14 10.86 4.30 2.48
C THR A 14 10.64 2.95 3.15
N PHE A 15 10.01 2.01 2.46
CA PHE A 15 9.77 0.65 2.94
C PHE A 15 9.62 -0.32 1.77
N VAL A 16 10.20 -1.52 1.92
CA VAL A 16 10.05 -2.62 0.96
C VAL A 16 9.77 -3.91 1.71
N LEU A 17 8.65 -4.55 1.40
CA LEU A 17 8.29 -5.88 1.85
C LEU A 17 8.31 -6.83 0.66
N SER A 18 9.27 -7.76 0.67
CA SER A 18 9.44 -8.80 -0.35
C SER A 18 9.25 -10.19 0.22
N GLY A 19 9.16 -11.19 -0.66
CA GLY A 19 9.20 -12.59 -0.26
C GLY A 19 7.87 -13.15 0.21
N TRP A 20 6.74 -12.52 -0.16
CA TRP A 20 5.45 -13.16 0.05
C TRP A 20 5.25 -14.26 -0.99
N GLU A 21 5.30 -15.52 -0.53
CA GLU A 21 5.01 -16.70 -1.32
C GLU A 21 3.50 -17.00 -1.30
N GLY A 22 2.91 -17.25 -2.47
CA GLY A 22 1.48 -17.54 -2.65
C GLY A 22 0.64 -16.35 -3.14
N THR A 23 -0.68 -16.51 -3.08
CA THR A 23 -1.71 -15.60 -3.65
C THR A 23 -2.34 -14.69 -2.59
N ALA A 24 -1.54 -14.11 -1.69
CA ALA A 24 -2.09 -13.10 -0.79
C ALA A 24 -2.56 -11.89 -1.58
N GLY A 25 -3.82 -11.51 -1.33
CA GLY A 25 -4.35 -10.27 -1.87
C GLY A 25 -3.65 -9.06 -1.26
N ASP A 26 -3.64 -7.98 -2.02
CA ASP A 26 -3.05 -6.69 -1.72
C ASP A 26 -3.29 -6.21 -0.27
N GLY A 27 -4.52 -6.34 0.24
CA GLY A 27 -4.86 -5.96 1.62
C GLY A 27 -4.10 -6.73 2.70
N LYS A 28 -3.83 -8.03 2.51
CA LYS A 28 -3.05 -8.83 3.48
C LYS A 28 -1.58 -8.40 3.49
N LEU A 29 -1.05 -8.06 2.32
CA LEU A 29 0.32 -7.60 2.17
C LEU A 29 0.51 -6.22 2.84
N TYR A 30 -0.48 -5.34 2.73
CA TYR A 30 -0.50 -4.06 3.44
C TYR A 30 -0.57 -4.23 4.95
N GLU A 31 -1.45 -5.11 5.44
CA GLU A 31 -1.56 -5.38 6.88
C GLU A 31 -0.25 -5.94 7.45
N ASP A 32 0.40 -6.85 6.74
CA ASP A 32 1.71 -7.37 7.14
C ASP A 32 2.80 -6.28 7.12
N ALA A 33 2.78 -5.40 6.13
CA ALA A 33 3.69 -4.25 6.07
C ALA A 33 3.56 -3.34 7.30
N LEU A 34 2.32 -3.02 7.71
CA LEU A 34 2.06 -2.22 8.91
C LEU A 34 2.59 -2.91 10.18
N ARG A 35 2.38 -4.22 10.32
CA ARG A 35 2.91 -5.01 11.45
C ARG A 35 4.44 -5.07 11.46
N LYS A 36 5.07 -5.04 10.29
CA LYS A 36 6.54 -5.09 10.12
C LYS A 36 7.22 -3.72 10.17
N GLY A 37 6.46 -2.64 10.36
CA GLY A 37 7.01 -1.32 10.62
C GLY A 37 6.87 -0.31 9.48
N LEU A 38 6.01 -0.57 8.49
CA LEU A 38 5.50 0.52 7.65
C LEU A 38 4.78 1.52 8.58
N ARG A 39 5.30 2.75 8.65
CA ARG A 39 4.76 3.80 9.51
C ARG A 39 4.04 4.84 8.67
N ILE A 40 2.82 5.15 9.09
CA ILE A 40 2.02 6.23 8.54
C ILE A 40 2.00 7.31 9.61
N ASP A 41 2.31 8.53 9.22
CA ASP A 41 2.15 9.70 10.08
C ASP A 41 0.66 9.91 10.35
N ASP A 42 0.28 10.18 11.61
CA ASP A 42 -1.12 10.35 12.02
C ASP A 42 -1.84 11.48 11.25
N ASN A 43 -1.10 12.42 10.65
CA ASN A 43 -1.61 13.51 9.84
C ASN A 43 -1.49 13.28 8.32
N ARG A 44 -1.14 12.06 7.88
CA ARG A 44 -0.97 11.71 6.47
C ARG A 44 -1.76 10.46 6.11
N PHE A 45 -1.97 10.28 4.81
CA PHE A 45 -2.59 9.10 4.25
C PHE A 45 -1.68 8.49 3.21
N ASP A 46 -1.55 7.16 3.24
CA ASP A 46 -0.95 6.42 2.13
C ASP A 46 -1.91 6.44 0.93
N ILE A 47 -1.37 6.64 -0.27
CA ILE A 47 -2.13 6.49 -1.52
C ILE A 47 -1.86 5.07 -2.03
N LEU A 48 -2.90 4.24 -2.05
CA LEU A 48 -2.80 2.85 -2.47
C LEU A 48 -3.25 2.66 -3.92
N VAL A 49 -2.86 1.55 -4.55
CA VAL A 49 -3.41 1.21 -5.88
C VAL A 49 -4.82 0.64 -5.73
N ALA A 50 -5.57 0.63 -6.84
CA ALA A 50 -7.00 0.31 -6.83
C ALA A 50 -7.35 -1.11 -6.30
N GLY A 51 -6.38 -2.00 -6.11
CA GLY A 51 -6.54 -3.34 -5.54
C GLY A 51 -6.61 -3.39 -4.01
N PHE A 52 -6.28 -2.29 -3.32
CA PHE A 52 -6.31 -2.21 -1.86
C PHE A 52 -7.65 -1.66 -1.35
N ALA A 53 -8.01 -2.03 -0.13
CA ALA A 53 -9.19 -1.48 0.54
C ALA A 53 -8.96 -0.05 1.03
N LEU A 54 -9.99 0.79 0.97
CA LEU A 54 -10.00 2.10 1.63
C LEU A 54 -9.96 1.89 3.15
N THR A 55 -9.08 2.62 3.85
CA THR A 55 -8.95 2.53 5.32
C THR A 55 -8.91 3.93 5.94
N LYS A 56 -8.88 4.00 7.29
CA LYS A 56 -8.74 5.28 8.00
C LYS A 56 -7.38 5.95 7.81
N THR A 57 -6.37 5.22 7.36
CA THR A 57 -4.99 5.69 7.20
C THR A 57 -4.51 5.61 5.75
N ALA A 58 -5.36 5.13 4.84
CA ALA A 58 -4.99 4.88 3.45
C ALA A 58 -6.15 5.14 2.48
N LEU A 59 -5.85 5.89 1.42
CA LEU A 59 -6.79 6.26 0.37
C LEU A 59 -6.59 5.37 -0.85
N THR A 60 -7.64 4.64 -1.23
CA THR A 60 -7.70 3.95 -2.52
C THR A 60 -8.40 4.84 -3.54
N PRO A 61 -7.82 5.09 -4.73
CA PRO A 61 -8.46 5.83 -5.80
C PRO A 61 -9.83 5.26 -6.15
N TYR A 62 -10.80 6.16 -6.34
CA TYR A 62 -12.12 5.77 -6.81
C TYR A 62 -12.02 5.10 -8.19
N ARG A 63 -12.56 3.89 -8.30
CA ARG A 63 -12.69 3.18 -9.58
C ARG A 63 -13.89 3.70 -10.38
N GLY A 64 -13.88 4.98 -10.71
CA GLY A 64 -14.84 5.62 -11.61
C GLY A 64 -14.25 5.78 -12.99
N LYS A 65 -14.95 5.26 -14.01
CA LYS A 65 -14.69 5.36 -15.46
C LYS A 65 -13.20 5.50 -15.84
N SER A 66 -12.61 4.41 -16.32
CA SER A 66 -11.25 4.43 -16.90
C SER A 66 -11.04 5.67 -17.76
N ILE A 67 -10.20 6.58 -17.27
CA ILE A 67 -9.45 7.53 -18.08
C ILE A 67 -8.01 7.08 -18.02
N ILE A 68 -7.81 5.90 -18.62
CA ILE A 68 -6.61 5.53 -19.37
C ILE A 68 -7.10 5.02 -20.72
#